data_AF-A0A0M8P9M7-F1
#
_entry.id   AF-A0A0M8P9M7-F1
#
_cell.length_a   1.000
_cell.length_b   1.000
_cell.length_c   1.000
_cell.angle_alpha   90.00
_cell.angle_beta   90.00
_cell.angle_gamma   90.00
#
_symmetry.space_group_name_H-M   'P 1'
#
loop_
_entity.id
_entity.type
_entity.pdbx_description
1 polymer ?
#
loop_
_entity_poly.entity_id
_entity_poly.type
_entity_poly.pdbx_seq_one_letter_code
_entity_poly.pdbx_strand_id
1 'polypeptide(L)'
;MIGSLGFLTGFVVVHPKLQSQKWRLLRLSTIVATGLSAFAPIIHAASIFPYEQLDQQAGLRYYYLEGLVIVVGVLFYATHFPESRRPGSFDIWGSSHQVFHISVVIGAIIHLYGILVAFQWNYENQRYFFLVQSPKSRAMAEKIAVDSNYYTSTQDWEVEGFQSETTSIASAIAKGRLENGRRYQALKEDDYWSPSDEQQFEAFEIW
;
A
#
# COMPACT_ATOMS: atom_id res chain seq x y z
N MET A 1 6.43 6.78 -15.60
CA MET A 1 6.25 5.70 -16.59
C MET A 1 4.98 4.90 -16.34
N ILE A 2 4.82 4.22 -15.19
CA ILE A 2 3.64 3.37 -14.94
C ILE A 2 2.33 4.18 -14.95
N GLY A 3 2.28 5.34 -14.29
CA GLY A 3 1.08 6.19 -14.26
C GLY A 3 0.64 6.67 -15.66
N SER A 4 1.58 7.07 -16.52
CA SER A 4 1.27 7.49 -17.90
C SER A 4 0.76 6.34 -18.76
N LEU A 5 1.35 5.14 -18.63
CA LEU A 5 0.90 3.94 -19.34
C LEU A 5 -0.48 3.46 -18.84
N GLY A 6 -0.72 3.55 -17.54
CA GLY A 6 -2.01 3.24 -16.92
C GLY A 6 -3.12 4.17 -17.41
N PHE A 7 -2.87 5.48 -17.44
CA PHE A 7 -3.83 6.45 -17.97
C PHE A 7 -4.17 6.19 -19.44
N LEU A 8 -3.14 5.96 -20.27
CA LEU A 8 -3.33 5.64 -21.69
C LEU A 8 -4.13 4.35 -21.87
N THR A 9 -3.83 3.31 -21.08
CA THR A 9 -4.55 2.04 -21.12
C THR A 9 -6.01 2.21 -20.72
N GLY A 10 -6.27 2.94 -19.63
CA GLY A 10 -7.63 3.26 -19.19
C GLY A 10 -8.41 4.00 -20.28
N PHE A 11 -7.81 5.01 -20.89
CA PHE A 11 -8.43 5.74 -22.01
C PHE A 11 -8.77 4.80 -23.17
N VAL A 12 -7.81 3.98 -23.63
CA VAL A 12 -8.00 3.07 -24.77
C VAL A 12 -9.06 2.01 -24.50
N VAL A 13 -9.12 1.49 -23.27
CA VAL A 13 -10.06 0.44 -22.88
C VAL A 13 -11.48 0.98 -22.66
N VAL A 14 -11.63 2.16 -22.09
CA VAL A 14 -12.94 2.75 -21.77
C VAL A 14 -13.58 3.45 -22.98
N HIS A 15 -12.78 4.00 -23.89
CA HIS A 15 -13.29 4.84 -24.96
C HIS A 15 -14.26 4.08 -25.90
N PRO A 16 -15.52 4.54 -26.06
CA PRO A 16 -16.58 3.77 -26.72
C PRO A 16 -16.30 3.48 -28.19
N LYS A 17 -15.60 4.37 -28.93
CA LYS A 17 -15.24 4.10 -30.34
C LYS A 17 -14.20 2.99 -30.50
N LEU A 18 -13.47 2.65 -29.43
CA LEU A 18 -12.42 1.64 -29.43
C LEU A 18 -12.90 0.28 -28.90
N GLN A 19 -14.21 0.09 -28.68
CA GLN A 19 -14.80 -1.16 -28.18
C GLN A 19 -15.01 -2.23 -29.26
N SER A 20 -14.99 -1.85 -30.55
CA SER A 20 -15.23 -2.81 -31.63
C SER A 20 -14.16 -3.91 -31.71
N GLN A 21 -14.48 -5.03 -32.37
CA GLN A 21 -13.55 -6.15 -32.54
C GLN A 21 -12.25 -5.77 -33.26
N LYS A 22 -12.30 -4.76 -34.16
CA LYS A 22 -11.13 -4.26 -34.89
C LYS A 22 -10.03 -3.72 -33.96
N TRP A 23 -10.42 -3.14 -32.82
CA TRP A 23 -9.51 -2.54 -31.85
C TRP A 23 -9.12 -3.48 -30.70
N ARG A 24 -9.57 -4.74 -30.74
CA ARG A 24 -9.29 -5.72 -29.67
C ARG A 24 -7.79 -5.90 -29.43
N LEU A 25 -7.00 -5.99 -30.49
CA LEU A 25 -5.55 -6.14 -30.37
C LEU A 25 -4.88 -4.92 -29.73
N LEU A 26 -5.35 -3.71 -30.07
CA LEU A 26 -4.85 -2.48 -29.45
C LEU A 26 -5.13 -2.46 -27.94
N ARG A 27 -6.37 -2.78 -27.52
CA ARG A 27 -6.74 -2.84 -26.10
C ARG A 27 -5.93 -3.88 -25.33
N LEU A 28 -5.70 -5.05 -25.93
CA LEU A 28 -4.87 -6.09 -25.31
C LEU A 28 -3.40 -5.66 -25.21
N SER A 29 -2.87 -5.01 -26.25
CA SER A 29 -1.46 -4.58 -26.24
C SER A 29 -1.18 -3.53 -25.16
N THR A 30 -2.09 -2.59 -24.89
CA THR A 30 -1.89 -1.55 -23.87
C THR A 30 -1.93 -2.14 -22.46
N ILE A 31 -2.82 -3.11 -22.21
CA ILE A 31 -2.89 -3.86 -20.95
C ILE A 31 -1.59 -4.65 -20.73
N VAL A 32 -1.15 -5.42 -21.74
CA VAL A 32 0.08 -6.22 -21.65
C VAL A 32 1.31 -5.33 -21.47
N ALA A 33 1.43 -4.25 -22.24
CA ALA A 33 2.55 -3.31 -22.11
C ALA A 33 2.61 -2.66 -20.72
N THR A 34 1.46 -2.29 -20.16
CA THR A 34 1.39 -1.73 -18.80
C THR A 34 1.84 -2.75 -17.75
N GLY A 35 1.38 -4.01 -17.87
CA GLY A 35 1.84 -5.09 -16.98
C GLY A 35 3.34 -5.35 -17.08
N LEU A 36 3.87 -5.48 -18.30
CA LEU A 36 5.30 -5.71 -18.53
C LEU A 36 6.18 -4.53 -18.08
N SER A 37 5.65 -3.32 -18.06
CA SER A 37 6.39 -2.14 -17.61
C SER A 37 6.81 -2.22 -16.13
N ALA A 38 6.17 -3.05 -15.32
CA ALA A 38 6.52 -3.27 -13.92
C ALA A 38 7.91 -3.92 -13.74
N PHE A 39 8.43 -4.62 -14.75
CA PHE A 39 9.77 -5.23 -14.67
C PHE A 39 10.90 -4.20 -14.72
N ALA A 40 10.73 -3.08 -15.42
CA ALA A 40 11.77 -2.07 -15.57
C ALA A 40 12.25 -1.47 -14.22
N PRO A 41 11.38 -1.00 -13.30
CA PRO A 41 11.84 -0.53 -11.98
C PRO A 41 12.46 -1.66 -11.14
N ILE A 42 11.99 -2.90 -11.25
CA ILE A 42 12.57 -4.05 -10.53
C ILE A 42 13.99 -4.35 -11.02
N ILE A 43 14.19 -4.40 -12.34
CA ILE A 43 15.50 -4.62 -12.96
C ILE A 43 16.46 -3.49 -12.59
N HIS A 44 15.99 -2.24 -12.65
CA HIS A 44 16.80 -1.10 -12.26
C HIS A 44 17.20 -1.19 -10.78
N ALA A 45 16.27 -1.50 -9.88
CA ALA A 45 16.57 -1.68 -8.46
C ALA A 45 17.56 -2.83 -8.22
N ALA A 46 17.44 -3.94 -8.95
CA ALA A 46 18.36 -5.08 -8.89
C ALA A 46 19.79 -4.74 -9.36
N SER A 47 19.95 -3.70 -10.20
CA SER A 47 21.28 -3.21 -10.61
C SER A 47 21.96 -2.31 -9.57
N ILE A 48 21.20 -1.75 -8.62
CA ILE A 48 21.68 -0.78 -7.63
C ILE A 48 21.83 -1.41 -6.24
N PHE A 49 20.93 -2.33 -5.89
CA PHE A 49 20.87 -2.93 -4.55
C PHE A 49 21.25 -4.41 -4.56
N PRO A 50 21.92 -4.91 -3.50
CA PRO A 50 22.06 -6.34 -3.28
C PRO A 50 20.69 -7.01 -3.21
N TYR A 51 20.58 -8.21 -3.79
CA TYR A 51 19.31 -8.94 -3.87
C TYR A 51 18.65 -9.15 -2.49
N GLU A 52 19.43 -9.46 -1.45
CA GLU A 52 18.90 -9.66 -0.10
C GLU A 52 18.23 -8.40 0.47
N GLN A 53 18.83 -7.24 0.23
CA GLN A 53 18.28 -5.96 0.63
C GLN A 53 17.01 -5.64 -0.18
N LEU A 54 17.07 -5.86 -1.49
CA LEU A 54 15.95 -5.60 -2.39
C LEU A 54 14.74 -6.51 -2.09
N ASP A 55 14.97 -7.79 -1.79
CA ASP A 55 13.91 -8.72 -1.43
C ASP A 55 13.20 -8.30 -0.14
N GLN A 56 13.96 -7.84 0.87
CA GLN A 56 13.39 -7.33 2.12
C GLN A 56 12.64 -6.00 1.92
N GLN A 57 13.21 -5.09 1.12
CA GLN A 57 12.65 -3.76 0.86
C GLN A 57 11.41 -3.76 -0.02
N ALA A 58 11.37 -4.62 -1.03
CA ALA A 58 10.32 -4.65 -2.05
C ALA A 58 9.39 -5.86 -1.92
N GLY A 59 9.72 -6.84 -1.08
CA GLY A 59 8.93 -8.06 -0.93
C GLY A 59 8.98 -8.97 -2.17
N LEU A 60 10.14 -9.04 -2.86
CA LEU A 60 10.27 -9.73 -4.15
C LEU A 60 9.83 -11.20 -4.11
N ARG A 61 10.09 -11.92 -3.02
CA ARG A 61 9.62 -13.30 -2.83
C ARG A 61 8.10 -13.44 -3.00
N TYR A 62 7.33 -12.47 -2.52
CA TYR A 62 5.88 -12.47 -2.63
C TYR A 62 5.43 -12.10 -4.04
N TYR A 63 6.16 -11.18 -4.69
CA TYR A 63 5.94 -10.85 -6.10
C TYR A 63 6.14 -12.08 -7.01
N TYR A 64 7.18 -12.88 -6.78
CA TYR A 64 7.38 -14.13 -7.54
C TYR A 64 6.30 -15.17 -7.25
N LEU A 65 5.89 -15.30 -5.98
CA LEU A 65 4.83 -16.22 -5.58
C LEU A 65 3.49 -15.84 -6.21
N GLU A 66 3.12 -14.56 -6.18
CA GLU A 66 1.95 -14.03 -6.88
C GLU A 66 2.03 -14.35 -8.38
N GLY A 67 3.17 -14.04 -9.01
CA GLY A 67 3.37 -14.31 -10.44
C GLY A 67 3.17 -15.78 -10.80
N LEU A 68 3.68 -16.70 -9.97
CA LEU A 68 3.47 -18.13 -10.15
C LEU A 68 1.99 -18.52 -10.05
N VAL A 69 1.28 -18.03 -9.03
CA VAL A 69 -0.15 -18.32 -8.84
C VAL A 69 -0.97 -17.78 -10.02
N ILE A 70 -0.68 -16.57 -10.49
CA ILE A 70 -1.35 -15.98 -11.66
C ILE A 70 -1.07 -16.81 -12.92
N VAL A 71 0.18 -17.20 -13.18
CA VAL A 71 0.53 -18.04 -14.34
C VAL A 71 -0.23 -19.37 -14.30
N VAL A 72 -0.29 -20.03 -13.13
CA VAL A 72 -1.07 -21.26 -12.96
C VAL A 72 -2.55 -21.01 -13.28
N GLY A 73 -3.16 -19.95 -12.73
CA GLY A 73 -4.55 -19.60 -13.04
C GLY A 73 -4.79 -19.33 -14.53
N VAL A 74 -3.87 -18.63 -15.20
CA VAL A 74 -3.91 -18.37 -16.65
C VAL A 74 -3.81 -19.68 -17.45
N LEU A 75 -2.99 -20.64 -17.01
CA LEU A 75 -2.90 -21.94 -17.68
C LEU A 75 -4.21 -22.73 -17.59
N PHE A 76 -4.88 -22.74 -16.44
CA PHE A 76 -6.22 -23.32 -16.33
C PHE A 76 -7.19 -22.64 -17.29
N TYR A 77 -7.26 -21.31 -17.28
CA TYR A 77 -8.12 -20.53 -18.17
C TYR A 77 -7.86 -20.80 -19.65
N ALA A 78 -6.59 -20.83 -20.08
CA ALA A 78 -6.22 -21.02 -21.48
C ALA A 78 -6.50 -22.45 -21.97
N THR A 79 -6.24 -23.45 -21.13
CA THR A 79 -6.45 -24.87 -21.48
C THR A 79 -7.89 -25.33 -21.33
N HIS A 80 -8.75 -24.51 -20.73
CA HIS A 80 -10.12 -24.85 -20.36
C HIS A 80 -10.18 -26.15 -19.56
N PHE A 81 -9.13 -26.46 -18.79
CA PHE A 81 -9.11 -27.63 -17.92
C PHE A 81 -9.80 -27.27 -16.60
N PRO A 82 -10.69 -28.09 -16.04
CA PRO A 82 -11.02 -29.48 -16.41
C PRO A 82 -12.17 -29.69 -17.41
N GLU A 83 -12.93 -28.66 -17.78
CA GLU A 83 -14.11 -28.79 -18.64
C GLU A 83 -13.79 -29.33 -20.05
N SER A 84 -12.58 -29.09 -20.54
CA SER A 84 -12.08 -29.62 -21.80
C SER A 84 -11.97 -31.15 -21.81
N ARG A 85 -11.86 -31.79 -20.64
CA ARG A 85 -11.83 -33.26 -20.52
C ARG A 85 -13.21 -33.88 -20.28
N ARG A 86 -14.14 -33.17 -19.64
CA ARG A 86 -15.51 -33.65 -19.38
C ARG A 86 -16.51 -32.52 -19.61
N PRO A 87 -16.93 -32.30 -20.87
CA PRO A 87 -17.94 -31.29 -21.19
C PRO A 87 -19.23 -31.54 -20.40
N GLY A 88 -19.85 -30.49 -19.89
CA GLY A 88 -21.10 -30.56 -19.11
C GLY A 88 -20.97 -30.95 -17.65
N SER A 89 -19.78 -31.38 -17.19
CA SER A 89 -19.57 -31.74 -15.77
C SER A 89 -19.20 -30.55 -14.88
N PHE A 90 -18.72 -29.45 -15.47
CA PHE A 90 -18.16 -28.29 -14.75
C PHE A 90 -18.90 -26.98 -15.05
N ASP A 91 -20.17 -27.07 -15.46
CA ASP A 91 -20.94 -25.91 -15.92
C ASP A 91 -21.28 -24.94 -14.76
N ILE A 92 -21.47 -25.47 -13.54
CA ILE A 92 -21.83 -24.69 -12.36
C ILE A 92 -20.64 -24.50 -11.42
N TRP A 93 -19.82 -25.54 -11.20
CA TRP A 93 -18.72 -25.53 -10.24
C TRP A 93 -17.44 -26.12 -10.83
N GLY A 94 -16.30 -25.52 -10.50
CA GLY A 94 -14.98 -26.02 -10.86
C GLY A 94 -14.58 -25.76 -12.31
N SER A 95 -15.24 -24.83 -13.01
CA SER A 95 -14.81 -24.41 -14.34
C SER A 95 -13.45 -23.72 -14.29
N SER A 96 -12.67 -23.81 -15.37
CA SER A 96 -11.38 -23.13 -15.49
C SER A 96 -11.47 -21.62 -15.19
N HIS A 97 -12.58 -20.99 -15.56
CA HIS A 97 -12.82 -19.58 -15.31
C HIS A 97 -12.98 -19.28 -13.81
N GLN A 98 -13.63 -20.16 -13.05
CA GLN A 98 -13.71 -20.03 -11.59
C GLN A 98 -12.33 -20.21 -10.95
N VAL A 99 -11.57 -21.22 -11.39
CA VAL A 99 -10.20 -21.46 -10.92
C VAL A 99 -9.29 -20.26 -11.19
N PHE A 100 -9.44 -19.64 -12.36
CA PHE A 100 -8.73 -18.40 -12.70
C PHE A 100 -9.06 -17.26 -11.74
N HIS A 101 -10.35 -16.98 -11.50
CA HIS A 101 -10.75 -15.93 -10.55
C HIS A 101 -10.23 -16.19 -9.14
N ILE A 102 -10.32 -17.44 -8.65
CA ILE A 102 -9.77 -17.83 -7.36
C ILE A 102 -8.26 -17.55 -7.31
N SER A 103 -7.53 -17.90 -8.37
CA SER A 103 -6.09 -17.66 -8.47
C SER A 103 -5.76 -16.16 -8.45
N VAL A 104 -6.55 -15.33 -9.14
CA VAL A 104 -6.39 -13.87 -9.12
C VAL A 104 -6.61 -13.29 -7.72
N VAL A 105 -7.62 -13.76 -6.99
CA VAL A 105 -7.88 -13.33 -5.61
C VAL A 105 -6.74 -13.74 -4.68
N ILE A 106 -6.26 -14.98 -4.78
CA ILE A 106 -5.12 -15.46 -3.99
C ILE A 106 -3.86 -14.62 -4.32
N GLY A 107 -3.60 -14.36 -5.60
CA GLY A 107 -2.52 -13.49 -6.04
C GLY A 107 -2.59 -12.10 -5.41
N ALA A 108 -3.78 -11.47 -5.41
CA ALA A 108 -3.99 -10.18 -4.78
C ALA A 108 -3.73 -10.19 -3.25
N ILE A 109 -4.11 -11.26 -2.56
CA ILE A 109 -3.82 -11.43 -1.13
C ILE A 109 -2.31 -11.56 -0.90
N ILE A 110 -1.61 -12.37 -1.70
CA ILE A 110 -0.14 -12.51 -1.63
C ILE A 110 0.54 -11.17 -1.89
N HIS A 111 0.06 -10.42 -2.90
CA HIS A 111 0.58 -9.10 -3.23
C HIS A 111 0.43 -8.12 -2.05
N LEU A 112 -0.79 -8.04 -1.47
CA LEU A 112 -1.06 -7.19 -0.31
C LEU A 112 -0.17 -7.58 0.88
N TYR A 113 -0.07 -8.88 1.17
CA TYR A 113 0.79 -9.37 2.25
C TYR A 113 2.26 -9.00 2.01
N GLY A 114 2.75 -9.16 0.77
CA GLY A 114 4.10 -8.75 0.39
C GLY A 114 4.37 -7.26 0.59
N ILE A 115 3.41 -6.41 0.22
CA ILE A 115 3.47 -4.96 0.48
C ILE A 115 3.53 -4.67 1.98
N LEU A 116 2.70 -5.33 2.79
CA LEU A 116 2.67 -5.10 4.24
C LEU A 116 3.98 -5.53 4.92
N VAL A 117 4.55 -6.67 4.51
CA VAL A 117 5.85 -7.13 5.01
C VAL A 117 6.96 -6.17 4.60
N ALA A 118 7.00 -5.76 3.34
CA ALA A 118 7.96 -4.78 2.84
C ALA A 118 7.80 -3.42 3.56
N PHE A 119 6.55 -2.97 3.77
CA PHE A 119 6.25 -1.76 4.51
C PHE A 119 6.76 -1.82 5.96
N GLN A 120 6.49 -2.92 6.65
CA GLN A 120 6.96 -3.14 8.03
C GLN A 120 8.49 -3.09 8.11
N TRP A 121 9.17 -3.82 7.22
CA TRP A 121 10.63 -3.80 7.15
C TRP A 121 11.16 -2.39 6.91
N ASN A 122 10.58 -1.66 5.95
CA ASN A 122 11.01 -0.29 5.66
C ASN A 122 10.75 0.64 6.85
N TYR A 123 9.65 0.48 7.57
CA TYR A 123 9.32 1.27 8.74
C TYR A 123 10.32 1.05 9.90
N GLU A 124 10.67 -0.20 10.18
CA GLU A 124 11.65 -0.57 11.22
C GLU A 124 13.08 -0.13 10.84
N ASN A 125 13.48 -0.36 9.60
CA ASN A 125 14.83 -0.08 9.12
C ASN A 125 15.06 1.38 8.71
N GLN A 126 14.00 2.18 8.49
CA GLN A 126 14.12 3.63 8.29
C GLN A 126 14.68 4.35 9.52
N ARG A 127 14.36 3.88 10.74
CA ARG A 127 14.90 4.47 11.97
C ARG A 127 16.42 4.32 12.08
N TYR A 128 17.00 3.23 11.58
CA TYR A 128 18.45 3.04 11.58
C TYR A 128 19.18 3.99 10.64
N PHE A 129 18.58 4.36 9.49
CA PHE A 129 19.18 5.33 8.58
C PHE A 129 19.33 6.72 9.26
N PHE A 130 18.29 7.18 9.96
CA PHE A 130 18.35 8.44 10.71
C PHE A 130 19.23 8.37 11.98
N LEU A 131 19.27 7.22 12.64
CA LEU A 131 20.09 7.01 13.85
C LEU A 131 21.57 6.73 13.53
N VAL A 132 21.94 6.32 12.32
CA VAL A 132 23.35 6.10 11.93
C VAL A 132 23.95 7.32 11.23
N GLN A 133 23.14 8.13 10.53
CA GLN A 133 23.63 9.36 9.87
C GLN A 133 23.64 10.61 10.76
N SER A 134 22.94 10.63 11.90
CA SER A 134 22.99 11.77 12.81
C SER A 134 24.31 11.80 13.60
N PRO A 135 25.13 12.88 13.55
CA PRO A 135 26.34 12.98 14.35
C PRO A 135 26.08 12.88 15.86
N LYS A 136 24.86 13.22 16.31
CA LYS A 136 24.48 13.23 17.73
C LYS A 136 24.16 11.84 18.29
N SER A 137 23.66 10.91 17.49
CA SER A 137 23.28 9.56 17.96
C SER A 137 24.50 8.65 18.19
N ARG A 138 25.57 8.83 17.41
CA ARG A 138 26.84 8.13 17.59
C ARG A 138 27.50 8.45 18.94
N ALA A 139 27.32 9.69 19.43
CA ALA A 139 27.74 10.11 20.76
C ALA A 139 26.79 9.68 21.89
N MET A 140 25.50 9.42 21.61
CA MET A 140 24.57 8.90 22.63
C MET A 140 24.65 7.39 22.82
N ALA A 141 24.90 6.61 21.76
CA ALA A 141 24.99 5.15 21.85
C ALA A 141 26.17 4.67 22.70
N GLU A 142 27.25 5.46 22.78
CA GLU A 142 28.40 5.16 23.64
C GLU A 142 28.14 5.46 25.14
N LYS A 143 27.04 6.16 25.47
CA LYS A 143 26.82 6.70 26.82
C LYS A 143 25.60 6.17 27.57
N ILE A 144 24.90 5.15 27.05
CA ILE A 144 23.79 4.54 27.78
C ILE A 144 24.33 3.33 28.55
N ALA A 145 25.00 3.60 29.67
CA ALA A 145 25.15 2.61 30.72
C ALA A 145 23.77 2.38 31.34
N VAL A 146 23.33 1.12 31.39
CA VAL A 146 22.07 0.72 32.03
C VAL A 146 22.21 0.99 33.53
N ASP A 147 21.49 1.99 34.04
CA ASP A 147 21.47 2.26 35.48
C ASP A 147 20.69 1.16 36.20
N SER A 148 21.31 0.57 37.22
CA SER A 148 20.82 -0.60 37.96
C SER A 148 19.67 -0.31 38.93
N ASN A 149 19.06 0.86 38.86
CA ASN A 149 18.15 1.32 39.91
C ASN A 149 16.70 1.10 39.50
N TYR A 150 16.30 -0.14 39.75
CA TYR A 150 14.92 -0.57 39.94
C TYR A 150 14.25 0.29 41.02
N TYR A 151 13.18 1.02 40.66
CA TYR A 151 12.13 1.40 41.60
C TYR A 151 10.77 1.09 40.97
N THR A 152 10.12 0.08 41.55
CA THR A 152 8.69 -0.19 41.46
C THR A 152 7.88 0.97 42.07
N SER A 153 6.79 1.36 41.39
CA SER A 153 5.54 2.00 41.90
C SER A 153 5.03 2.88 40.74
N THR A 154 3.85 2.80 40.17
CA THR A 154 2.57 2.18 40.54
C THR A 154 1.73 2.12 39.26
N GLN A 155 0.84 1.16 39.25
CA GLN A 155 -0.21 0.88 38.28
C GLN A 155 -1.03 2.11 37.88
N ASP A 156 -0.96 2.50 36.61
CA ASP A 156 -2.05 3.13 35.85
C ASP A 156 -1.82 2.82 34.36
N TRP A 157 -2.79 2.14 33.75
CA TRP A 157 -2.76 1.70 32.36
C TRP A 157 -3.13 2.88 31.46
N GLU A 158 -2.26 3.87 31.28
CA GLU A 158 -2.56 4.93 30.31
C GLU A 158 -2.42 4.41 28.86
N VAL A 159 -3.52 4.50 28.13
CA VAL A 159 -3.71 4.06 26.73
C VAL A 159 -3.05 5.08 25.78
N GLU A 160 -1.76 5.37 25.97
CA GLU A 160 -0.99 6.30 25.11
C GLU A 160 -0.32 5.59 23.90
N GLY A 161 -0.86 4.46 23.47
CA GLY A 161 -0.35 3.69 22.33
C GLY A 161 -0.97 4.04 20.97
N PHE A 162 -1.95 4.94 20.90
CA PHE A 162 -2.70 5.20 19.66
C PHE A 162 -2.33 6.50 18.92
N GLN A 163 -1.36 7.28 19.43
CA GLN A 163 -0.87 8.47 18.75
C GLN A 163 0.20 8.12 17.70
N SER A 164 -0.25 7.59 16.57
CA SER A 164 0.52 7.66 15.34
C SER A 164 0.37 9.09 14.76
N GLU A 165 1.33 9.97 15.03
CA GLU A 165 1.36 11.35 14.49
C GLU A 165 1.75 11.43 13.00
N THR A 166 1.64 10.34 12.24
CA THR A 166 1.86 10.37 10.79
C THR A 166 0.65 9.76 10.09
N THR A 167 0.01 10.55 9.23
CA THR A 167 -1.03 10.20 8.23
C THR A 167 -2.53 10.36 8.57
N SER A 168 -2.96 11.30 9.41
CA SER A 168 -4.37 11.72 9.33
C SER A 168 -4.58 13.22 9.47
N ILE A 169 -5.36 13.79 8.55
CA ILE A 169 -5.92 15.15 8.61
C ILE A 169 -6.68 15.34 9.95
N ALA A 170 -7.23 14.27 10.51
CA ALA A 170 -7.91 14.27 11.80
C ALA A 170 -6.99 14.61 12.99
N SER A 171 -5.71 14.23 12.95
CA SER A 171 -4.73 14.57 14.00
C SER A 171 -4.46 16.07 14.06
N ALA A 172 -4.32 16.72 12.90
CA ALA A 172 -4.12 18.17 12.80
C ALA A 172 -5.36 18.97 13.25
N ILE A 173 -6.57 18.46 12.95
CA ILE A 173 -7.84 19.09 13.37
C ILE A 173 -8.03 18.98 14.89
N ALA A 174 -7.69 17.83 15.48
CA ALA A 174 -7.82 17.62 16.92
C ALA A 174 -6.80 18.44 17.74
N LYS A 175 -5.62 18.72 17.16
CA LYS A 175 -4.54 19.50 17.80
C LYS A 175 -4.81 21.00 17.65
N GLY A 176 -5.88 21.49 18.27
CA GLY A 176 -6.21 22.91 18.33
C GLY A 176 -5.03 23.79 18.77
N ARG A 177 -5.00 25.03 18.29
CA ARG A 177 -3.94 26.03 18.54
C ARG A 177 -4.07 26.59 19.96
N LEU A 178 -3.00 26.55 20.75
CA LEU A 178 -2.95 27.16 22.09
C LEU A 178 -2.44 28.58 21.98
N GLU A 179 -3.24 29.56 22.41
CA GLU A 179 -2.85 30.97 22.46
C GLU A 179 -3.31 31.58 23.79
N ASN A 180 -2.42 32.29 24.48
CA ASN A 180 -2.68 32.89 25.79
C ASN A 180 -3.31 31.92 26.82
N GLY A 181 -2.87 30.66 26.81
CA GLY A 181 -3.34 29.62 27.73
C GLY A 181 -4.75 29.09 27.46
N ARG A 182 -5.37 29.47 26.34
CA ARG A 182 -6.67 28.95 25.89
C ARG A 182 -6.50 28.20 24.57
N ARG A 183 -7.23 27.10 24.43
CA ARG A 183 -7.17 26.22 23.25
C ARG A 183 -8.25 26.67 22.25
N TYR A 184 -7.83 27.04 21.05
CA TYR A 184 -8.68 27.44 19.93
C TYR A 184 -8.69 26.32 18.88
N GLN A 185 -9.82 26.13 18.20
CA GLN A 185 -9.83 25.24 17.04
C GLN A 185 -8.98 25.82 15.91
N ALA A 186 -8.28 24.95 15.18
CA ALA A 186 -7.36 25.35 14.10
C ALA A 186 -8.07 25.90 12.85
N LEU A 187 -9.40 25.88 12.82
CA LEU A 187 -10.24 26.21 11.65
C LEU A 187 -10.84 27.63 11.69
N LYS A 188 -10.41 28.49 12.62
CA LYS A 188 -11.03 29.81 12.82
C LYS A 188 -10.60 30.87 11.78
N GLU A 189 -9.58 30.62 10.98
CA GLU A 189 -9.13 31.59 9.96
C GLU A 189 -9.46 31.09 8.55
N ASP A 190 -9.88 32.03 7.70
CA ASP A 190 -10.33 31.93 6.30
C ASP A 190 -9.30 31.33 5.31
N ASP A 191 -8.31 30.56 5.78
CA ASP A 191 -7.28 29.90 4.96
C ASP A 191 -7.77 28.57 4.34
N TYR A 192 -9.09 28.32 4.37
CA TYR A 192 -9.71 27.11 3.83
C TYR A 192 -10.43 27.40 2.51
N TRP A 193 -9.97 26.75 1.43
CA TRP A 193 -10.48 26.94 0.06
C TRP A 193 -11.92 26.42 -0.16
N SER A 194 -12.46 25.60 0.76
CA SER A 194 -13.78 24.97 0.62
C SER A 194 -14.81 25.67 1.52
N PRO A 195 -16.09 25.78 1.11
CA PRO A 195 -17.13 26.39 1.95
C PRO A 195 -17.25 25.57 3.25
N SER A 196 -17.07 26.22 4.39
CA SER A 196 -17.32 25.64 5.72
C SER A 196 -18.67 26.12 6.22
N ASP A 197 -19.60 25.20 6.50
CA ASP A 197 -20.90 25.54 7.11
C ASP A 197 -20.68 25.96 8.57
N GLU A 198 -20.74 27.26 8.84
CA GLU A 198 -20.63 27.84 10.19
C GLU A 198 -21.64 27.24 11.18
N GLN A 199 -22.82 26.82 10.70
CA GLN A 199 -23.86 26.18 11.51
C GLN A 199 -23.43 24.84 12.14
N GLN A 200 -22.48 24.13 11.52
CA GLN A 200 -21.96 22.88 12.09
C GLN A 200 -20.99 23.14 13.26
N PHE A 201 -20.42 24.34 13.36
CA PHE A 201 -19.49 24.70 14.43
C PHE A 201 -20.19 25.14 15.72
N GLU A 202 -21.33 25.82 15.63
CA GLU A 202 -22.13 26.21 16.81
C GLU A 202 -22.64 24.98 17.60
N ALA A 203 -22.85 23.85 16.93
CA ALA A 203 -23.23 22.59 17.59
C ALA A 203 -22.14 22.02 18.52
N PHE A 204 -20.88 22.48 18.40
CA PHE A 204 -19.76 22.05 19.24
C PHE A 204 -19.41 23.05 20.35
N GLU A 205 -20.03 24.22 20.41
CA GLU A 205 -19.82 25.23 21.46
C GLU A 205 -20.76 25.08 22.68
N ILE A 206 -21.64 24.08 22.65
CA ILE A 206 -22.58 23.79 23.75
C ILE A 206 -22.01 22.70 24.68
N TRP A 207 -20.97 23.02 25.46
CA TRP A 207 -20.66 22.41 26.78
C TRP A 207 -19.72 23.32 27.58
#